data_AF-A0A1M3H5R3-F1
#
_entry.id   AF-A0A1M3H5R3-F1
#
_cell.length_a   1.000
_cell.length_b   1.000
_cell.length_c   1.000
_cell.angle_alpha   90.00
_cell.angle_beta   90.00
_cell.angle_gamma   90.00
#
_symmetry.space_group_name_H-M   'P 1'
#
loop_
_entity.id
_entity.type
_entity.pdbx_description
1 polymer ?
#
loop_
_entity_poly.entity_id
_entity_poly.type
_entity_poly.pdbx_seq_one_letter_code
_entity_poly.pdbx_strand_id
1 'polypeptide(L)'
;MEPKEQTTAYVPWVGGDLNEILCHQEERVVQNDNTVSYNTLRLQIPKDDLRHHYVKTTVQVRHYLDGSLGLFFGNRCLGRFDAMGHIQEAAQSLQKVA
;
A
#
# COMPACT_ATOMS: atom_id res chain seq x y z
N MET A 1 34.15 10.70 -25.07
CA MET A 1 33.19 10.91 -26.18
C MET A 1 32.15 11.86 -25.63
N GLU A 2 32.09 13.08 -26.15
CA GLU A 2 31.14 14.10 -25.65
C GLU A 2 29.79 13.95 -26.35
N PRO A 3 28.66 14.19 -25.64
CA PRO A 3 27.34 14.18 -26.24
C PRO A 3 27.24 15.22 -27.37
N LYS A 4 26.60 14.84 -28.47
CA LYS A 4 26.41 15.73 -29.63
C LYS A 4 25.43 16.88 -29.33
N GLU A 5 24.47 16.65 -28.45
CA GLU A 5 23.57 17.68 -27.95
C GLU A 5 23.91 18.03 -26.51
N GLN A 6 23.91 19.33 -26.20
CA GLN A 6 24.20 19.85 -24.87
C GLN A 6 23.00 19.80 -23.92
N THR A 7 21.81 19.48 -24.45
CA THR A 7 20.56 19.41 -23.71
C THR A 7 20.31 18.00 -23.16
N THR A 8 19.62 17.95 -22.03
CA THR A 8 19.22 16.67 -21.44
C THR A 8 18.10 16.00 -22.24
N ALA A 9 18.18 14.67 -22.37
CA ALA A 9 17.11 13.84 -22.93
C ALA A 9 16.12 13.33 -21.85
N TYR A 10 16.31 13.69 -20.58
CA TYR A 10 15.39 13.31 -19.51
C TYR A 10 14.10 14.13 -19.59
N VAL A 11 12.97 13.45 -19.49
CA VAL A 11 11.66 14.08 -19.34
C VAL A 11 11.20 13.97 -17.88
N PRO A 12 10.55 15.01 -17.32
CA PRO A 12 9.92 14.90 -16.01
C PRO A 12 8.94 13.74 -15.97
N TRP A 13 8.90 13.04 -14.83
CA TRP A 13 7.86 12.04 -14.59
C TRP A 13 6.52 12.75 -14.39
N VAL A 14 5.50 12.36 -15.17
CA VAL A 14 4.20 13.06 -15.22
C VAL A 14 3.02 12.23 -14.73
N GLY A 15 3.20 11.03 -14.17
CA GLY A 15 2.03 10.18 -13.86
C GLY A 15 2.18 9.24 -12.67
N GLY A 16 1.19 9.21 -11.78
CA GLY A 16 1.09 8.19 -10.73
C GLY A 16 2.17 8.26 -9.64
N ASP A 17 1.91 7.55 -8.54
CA ASP A 17 2.80 7.48 -7.39
C ASP A 17 3.83 6.36 -7.61
N LEU A 18 5.10 6.74 -7.72
CA LEU A 18 6.21 5.78 -7.89
C LEU A 18 6.34 4.84 -6.69
N ASN A 19 5.94 5.25 -5.48
CA ASN A 19 5.98 4.37 -4.31
C ASN A 19 4.98 3.21 -4.47
N GLU A 20 3.81 3.47 -5.05
CA GLU A 20 2.82 2.42 -5.32
C GLU A 20 3.26 1.49 -6.45
N ILE A 21 4.04 1.99 -7.41
CA ILE A 21 4.55 1.20 -8.54
C ILE A 21 5.79 0.38 -8.15
N LEU A 22 6.71 0.97 -7.38
CA LEU A 22 8.03 0.43 -7.04
C LEU A 22 8.07 -0.10 -5.60
N CYS A 23 6.99 -0.75 -5.16
CA CYS A 23 6.93 -1.45 -3.87
C CYS A 23 6.94 -2.97 -4.06
N HIS A 24 7.35 -3.70 -3.02
CA HIS A 24 7.16 -5.14 -2.98
C HIS A 24 5.70 -5.46 -2.61
N GLN A 25 5.06 -6.35 -3.36
CA GLN A 25 3.65 -6.70 -3.16
C GLN A 25 3.54 -8.20 -2.88
N GLU A 26 2.86 -8.55 -1.79
CA GLU A 26 2.63 -9.94 -1.41
C GLU A 26 1.17 -10.16 -1.01
N GLU A 27 0.57 -11.26 -1.49
CA GLU A 27 -0.76 -11.65 -1.07
C GLU A 27 -0.73 -12.34 0.29
N ARG A 28 -1.69 -11.99 1.15
CA ARG A 28 -1.90 -12.60 2.46
C ARG A 28 -3.38 -12.85 2.69
N VAL A 29 -3.69 -13.81 3.55
CA VAL A 29 -5.07 -14.13 3.96
C VAL A 29 -5.33 -13.51 5.32
N VAL A 30 -6.45 -12.79 5.44
CA VAL A 30 -6.88 -12.19 6.70
C VAL A 30 -7.34 -13.26 7.69
N GLN A 31 -6.84 -13.19 8.91
CA GLN A 31 -7.19 -14.10 10.01
C GLN A 31 -8.53 -13.74 10.68
N ASN A 32 -9.05 -14.63 11.52
CA ASN A 32 -10.35 -14.47 12.18
C ASN A 32 -10.44 -13.24 13.10
N ASP A 33 -9.31 -12.73 13.59
CA ASP A 33 -9.21 -11.52 14.40
C ASP A 33 -9.05 -10.24 13.55
N ASN A 34 -9.29 -10.32 12.24
CA ASN A 34 -9.07 -9.25 11.25
C ASN A 34 -7.61 -8.77 11.22
N THR A 35 -6.67 -9.69 11.40
CA THR A 35 -5.24 -9.40 11.26
C THR A 35 -4.63 -10.06 10.04
N VAL A 36 -3.48 -9.52 9.61
CA VAL A 36 -2.65 -10.09 8.56
C VAL A 36 -1.26 -10.30 9.13
N SER A 37 -0.76 -11.54 9.07
CA SER A 37 0.63 -11.84 9.39
C SER A 37 1.53 -11.49 8.21
N TYR A 38 2.55 -10.67 8.46
CA TYR A 38 3.57 -10.29 7.49
C TYR A 38 4.93 -10.29 8.15
N ASN A 39 5.83 -11.20 7.75
CA ASN A 39 7.10 -11.45 8.44
C ASN A 39 6.88 -11.69 9.95
N THR A 40 7.47 -10.85 10.80
CA THR A 40 7.31 -10.88 12.27
C THR A 40 6.18 -9.99 12.77
N LEU A 41 5.49 -9.28 11.87
CA LEU A 41 4.45 -8.30 12.20
C LEU A 41 3.06 -8.92 12.10
N ARG A 42 2.15 -8.37 12.90
CA ARG A 42 0.71 -8.63 12.85
C ARG A 42 0.00 -7.31 12.60
N LEU A 43 -0.50 -7.11 11.38
CA LEU A 43 -1.15 -5.89 10.96
C LEU A 43 -2.65 -6.01 11.24
N GLN A 44 -3.17 -5.19 12.16
CA GLN A 44 -4.60 -5.14 12.47
C GLN A 44 -5.33 -4.30 11.43
N ILE A 45 -6.35 -4.87 10.78
CA ILE A 45 -7.27 -4.11 9.93
C ILE A 45 -8.13 -3.22 10.84
N PRO A 46 -8.10 -1.89 10.67
CA PRO A 46 -8.96 -0.98 11.41
C PRO A 46 -10.44 -1.24 11.12
N LYS A 47 -11.28 -0.88 12.07
CA LYS A 47 -12.73 -0.95 11.88
C LYS A 47 -13.15 0.01 10.77
N ASP A 48 -13.98 -0.48 9.86
CA ASP A 48 -14.55 0.28 8.76
C ASP A 48 -16.02 0.61 9.03
N ASP A 49 -16.45 1.82 8.67
CA ASP A 49 -17.82 2.30 8.77
C ASP A 49 -18.77 1.48 7.89
N LEU A 50 -18.28 0.96 6.76
CA LEU A 50 -19.05 0.12 5.84
C LEU A 50 -19.21 -1.34 6.33
N ARG A 51 -18.64 -1.67 7.51
CA ARG A 51 -18.75 -2.99 8.17
C ARG A 51 -18.42 -4.18 7.26
N HIS A 52 -17.47 -4.04 6.35
CA HIS A 52 -17.04 -5.18 5.55
C HIS A 52 -16.40 -6.26 6.42
N HIS A 53 -16.69 -7.52 6.05
CA HIS A 53 -16.12 -8.69 6.70
C HIS A 53 -14.93 -9.19 5.87
N TYR A 54 -13.72 -8.91 6.34
CA TYR A 54 -12.48 -9.26 5.62
C TYR A 54 -11.91 -10.62 6.03
N VAL A 55 -12.44 -11.27 7.05
CA VAL A 55 -11.93 -12.56 7.52
C VAL A 55 -11.93 -13.58 6.37
N LYS A 56 -10.80 -14.26 6.18
CA LYS A 56 -10.49 -15.21 5.09
C LYS A 56 -10.43 -14.61 3.68
N THR A 57 -10.51 -13.29 3.55
CA THR A 57 -10.30 -12.62 2.27
C THR A 57 -8.80 -12.53 1.97
N THR A 58 -8.43 -12.68 0.69
CA THR A 58 -7.07 -12.38 0.21
C THR A 58 -6.90 -10.87 0.06
N VAL A 59 -5.84 -10.35 0.65
CA VAL A 59 -5.45 -8.94 0.64
C VAL A 59 -3.99 -8.83 0.20
N GLN A 60 -3.62 -7.65 -0.28
CA GLN A 60 -2.25 -7.37 -0.70
C GLN A 60 -1.54 -6.53 0.37
N VAL A 61 -0.43 -7.02 0.88
CA VAL A 61 0.52 -6.22 1.64
C VAL A 61 1.50 -5.60 0.66
N ARG A 62 1.59 -4.27 0.68
CA ARG A 62 2.60 -3.48 -0.03
C ARG A 62 3.66 -3.07 0.98
N HIS A 63 4.92 -3.34 0.68
CA HIS A 63 6.07 -2.94 1.47
C HIS A 63 6.90 -1.94 0.67
N TYR A 64 6.93 -0.70 1.17
CA TYR A 64 7.57 0.43 0.53
C TYR A 64 9.05 0.51 0.87
N LEU A 65 9.81 1.28 0.07
CA LEU A 65 11.26 1.38 0.21
C LEU A 65 11.72 2.02 1.53
N ASP A 66 10.87 2.83 2.16
CA ASP A 66 11.12 3.42 3.48
C ASP A 66 10.79 2.46 4.65
N GLY A 67 10.33 1.25 4.34
CA GLY A 67 9.93 0.24 5.31
C GLY A 67 8.48 0.35 5.76
N SER A 68 7.74 1.40 5.36
CA SER A 68 6.31 1.50 5.65
C SER A 68 5.52 0.42 4.91
N LEU A 69 4.31 0.14 5.40
CA LEU A 69 3.45 -0.91 4.88
C LEU A 69 2.08 -0.34 4.51
N GLY A 70 1.50 -0.87 3.43
CA GLY A 70 0.13 -0.62 3.04
C GLY A 70 -0.63 -1.92 2.91
N LEU A 71 -1.86 -1.96 3.42
CA LEU A 71 -2.72 -3.13 3.27
C LEU A 71 -3.88 -2.81 2.35
N PHE A 72 -4.11 -3.65 1.34
CA PHE A 72 -5.07 -3.37 0.27
C PHE A 72 -6.02 -4.54 0.01
N PHE A 73 -7.28 -4.21 -0.26
CA PHE A 73 -8.25 -5.12 -0.86
C PHE A 73 -8.67 -4.57 -2.22
N GLY A 74 -8.11 -5.11 -3.30
CA GLY A 74 -8.23 -4.52 -4.63
C GLY A 74 -7.62 -3.11 -4.68
N ASN A 75 -8.39 -2.13 -5.14
CA ASN A 75 -7.98 -0.72 -5.16
C ASN A 75 -8.15 0.00 -3.82
N ARG A 76 -8.72 -0.67 -2.81
CA ARG A 76 -9.02 -0.05 -1.53
C ARG A 76 -7.86 -0.23 -0.55
N CYS A 77 -7.36 0.88 -0.02
CA CYS A 77 -6.46 0.86 1.13
C CYS A 77 -7.26 0.58 2.41
N LEU A 78 -6.92 -0.50 3.11
CA LEU A 78 -7.48 -0.88 4.41
C LEU A 78 -6.73 -0.20 5.57
N GLY A 79 -5.46 0.15 5.37
CA GLY A 79 -4.66 0.90 6.33
C GLY A 79 -3.22 1.07 5.87
N ARG A 80 -2.57 2.10 6.42
CA ARG A 80 -1.13 2.38 6.31
C ARG A 80 -0.48 2.16 7.66
N PHE A 81 0.69 1.55 7.66
CA PHE A 81 1.43 1.23 8.86
C PHE A 81 2.88 1.70 8.73
N ASP A 82 3.49 2.05 9.87
CA ASP A 82 4.93 2.24 9.94
C ASP A 82 5.67 0.90 9.80
N ALA A 83 7.00 0.95 9.77
CA ALA A 83 7.86 -0.24 9.67
C ALA A 83 7.73 -1.20 10.88
N MET A 84 7.16 -0.73 12.00
CA MET A 84 6.90 -1.52 13.20
C MET A 84 5.48 -2.11 13.21
N GLY A 85 4.68 -1.83 12.19
CA GLY A 85 3.30 -2.31 12.07
C GLY A 85 2.28 -1.49 12.86
N HIS A 86 2.64 -0.29 13.35
CA HIS A 86 1.67 0.62 13.97
C HIS A 86 0.87 1.36 12.91
N ILE A 87 -0.44 1.49 13.13
CA ILE A 87 -1.33 2.21 12.22
C ILE A 87 -0.96 3.70 12.16
N GLN A 88 -0.75 4.21 10.95
CA GLN A 88 -0.56 5.63 10.67
C GLN A 88 -1.84 6.25 10.11
N GLU A 89 -2.49 5.54 9.19
CA GLU A 89 -3.76 5.96 8.60
C GLU A 89 -4.71 4.77 8.45
N ALA A 90 -5.95 4.93 8.88
CA ALA A 90 -7.01 3.96 8.63
C ALA A 90 -7.59 4.12 7.22
N ALA A 91 -8.31 3.10 6.74
CA ALA A 91 -8.95 3.10 5.43
C ALA A 91 -9.67 4.43 5.12
N GLN A 92 -9.19 5.15 4.10
CA GLN A 92 -9.91 6.31 3.59
C GLN A 92 -11.07 5.82 2.73
N SER A 93 -12.27 6.35 2.98
CA SER A 93 -13.42 6.15 2.10
C SER A 93 -13.04 6.64 0.70
N LEU A 94 -13.31 5.84 -0.34
CA LEU A 94 -13.12 6.26 -1.74
C LEU A 94 -13.66 7.68 -1.93
N GLN A 95 -12.77 8.65 -2.14
CA GLN A 95 -13.19 9.96 -2.59
C GLN A 95 -13.88 9.75 -3.95
N LYS A 96 -15.11 10.26 -4.07
CA LYS A 96 -15.84 10.33 -5.33
C LYS A 96 -14.94 10.99 -6.36
N VAL A 97 -14.59 10.26 -7.41
CA VAL A 97 -14.06 10.87 -8.62
C VAL A 97 -15.23 11.62 -9.26
N ALA A 98 -15.10 12.95 -9.33
CA ALA A 98 -16.01 13.86 -10.02
C ALA A 98 -15.92 13.69 -11.54
#